data_AF-N9LNQ8-F1
#
_entry.id   AF-N9LNQ8-F1
#
_cell.length_a   1.000
_cell.length_b   1.000
_cell.length_c   1.000
_cell.angle_alpha   90.00
_cell.angle_beta   90.00
_cell.angle_gamma   90.00
#
_symmetry.space_group_name_H-M   'P 1'
#
loop_
_entity.id
_entity.type
_entity.pdbx_description
1 polymer ?
#
loop_
_entity_poly.entity_id
_entity_poly.type
_entity_poly.pdbx_seq_one_letter_code
_entity_poly.pdbx_strand_id
1 'polypeptide(L)'
;MTKATAGINTEYRDGIKFPLALLASAIVLQGTFAVVGLNGYAISSADVGGEDQKCIGIWEFDAENTGANGEAFGVVCRNKHFLVANSSTDPVTQAELGSLIYIEDNQTVAKTDGAGTRSVAGIFMGFDTEYTTHVWVEIT
;
A
#
# COMPACT_ATOMS: atom_id res chain seq x y z
N MET A 1 -22.22 24.03 5.04
CA MET A 1 -22.64 22.68 5.46
C MET A 1 -23.91 22.81 6.28
N THR A 2 -25.05 22.43 5.71
CA THR A 2 -26.35 22.51 6.39
C THR A 2 -26.44 21.37 7.40
N LYS A 3 -26.71 21.72 8.67
CA LYS A 3 -26.89 20.73 9.74
C LYS A 3 -28.08 19.83 9.40
N ALA A 4 -27.93 18.52 9.57
CA ALA A 4 -29.05 17.59 9.42
C ALA A 4 -30.16 17.94 10.43
N THR A 5 -31.37 18.14 9.92
CA THR A 5 -32.58 18.44 10.71
C THR A 5 -33.45 17.20 10.94
N ALA A 6 -33.04 16.05 10.39
CA ALA A 6 -33.64 14.73 10.59
C ALA A 6 -32.56 13.68 10.87
N GLY A 7 -32.94 12.57 11.49
CA GLY A 7 -32.03 11.44 11.70
C GLY A 7 -31.56 10.86 10.37
N ILE A 8 -30.27 10.58 10.25
CA ILE A 8 -29.66 9.93 9.09
C ILE A 8 -29.24 8.51 9.49
N ASN A 9 -29.45 7.55 8.59
CA ASN A 9 -28.83 6.23 8.71
C ASN A 9 -27.46 6.30 8.05
N THR A 10 -26.41 6.34 8.85
CA THR A 10 -25.04 6.31 8.37
C THR A 10 -24.61 4.85 8.19
N GLU A 11 -24.40 4.44 6.94
CA GLU A 11 -23.87 3.12 6.61
C GLU A 11 -22.39 3.03 7.01
N TYR A 12 -21.95 1.84 7.41
CA TYR A 12 -20.55 1.57 7.75
C TYR A 12 -20.01 0.42 6.91
N ARG A 13 -18.70 0.43 6.68
CA ARG A 13 -17.94 -0.70 6.12
C ARG A 13 -16.80 -1.03 7.07
N ASP A 14 -16.45 -2.31 7.15
CA ASP A 14 -15.33 -2.80 7.98
C ASP A 14 -13.98 -2.19 7.53
N GLY A 15 -13.85 -1.88 6.24
CA GLY A 15 -12.73 -1.10 5.72
C GLY A 15 -11.39 -1.83 5.63
N ILE A 16 -11.34 -3.11 6.04
CA ILE A 16 -10.20 -4.00 5.83
C ILE A 16 -10.02 -4.30 4.35
N LYS A 17 -11.12 -4.64 3.64
CA LYS A 17 -11.14 -4.89 2.20
C LYS A 17 -12.07 -3.92 1.51
N PHE A 18 -11.62 -3.29 0.43
CA PHE A 18 -12.48 -2.42 -0.36
C PHE A 18 -11.96 -2.22 -1.80
N PRO A 19 -12.87 -1.88 -2.75
CA PRO A 19 -12.48 -1.54 -4.10
C PRO A 19 -11.80 -0.16 -4.14
N LEU A 20 -10.67 -0.08 -4.84
CA LEU A 20 -9.94 1.15 -5.09
C LEU A 20 -9.88 1.41 -6.60
N ALA A 21 -10.23 2.63 -7.00
CA ALA A 21 -10.27 3.06 -8.40
C ALA A 21 -8.85 3.13 -8.98
N LEU A 22 -8.64 2.49 -10.12
CA LEU A 22 -7.34 2.42 -10.80
C LEU A 22 -7.15 3.62 -11.76
N LEU A 23 -5.91 4.05 -11.95
CA LEU A 23 -5.53 5.01 -12.98
C LEU A 23 -5.73 4.38 -14.38
N ALA A 24 -5.92 5.20 -15.42
CA ALA A 24 -5.98 4.72 -16.80
C ALA A 24 -4.71 3.93 -17.17
N SER A 25 -4.89 2.80 -17.85
CA SER A 25 -3.83 1.85 -18.24
C SER A 25 -3.01 1.26 -17.09
N ALA A 26 -3.49 1.37 -15.84
CA ALA A 26 -2.80 0.77 -14.71
C ALA A 26 -3.04 -0.74 -14.65
N ILE A 27 -1.94 -1.49 -14.54
CA ILE A 27 -1.94 -2.92 -14.23
C ILE A 27 -1.52 -3.07 -12.77
N VAL A 28 -2.33 -3.76 -11.98
CA VAL A 28 -2.04 -4.10 -10.59
C VAL A 28 -1.94 -5.61 -10.43
N LEU A 29 -0.93 -6.04 -9.68
CA LEU A 29 -0.61 -7.44 -9.47
C LEU A 29 -0.91 -7.87 -8.03
N GLN A 30 -1.51 -9.04 -7.87
CA GLN A 30 -1.78 -9.65 -6.58
C GLN A 30 -0.51 -9.71 -5.72
N GLY A 31 -0.65 -9.37 -4.43
CA GLY A 31 0.44 -9.43 -3.47
C GLY A 31 1.41 -8.24 -3.50
N THR A 32 1.29 -7.34 -4.48
CA THR A 32 2.08 -6.10 -4.52
C THR A 32 1.44 -4.98 -3.70
N PHE A 33 2.23 -3.95 -3.36
CA PHE A 33 1.73 -2.76 -2.67
C PHE A 33 0.63 -2.06 -3.45
N ALA A 34 -0.49 -1.81 -2.76
CA ALA A 34 -1.58 -1.00 -3.26
C ALA A 34 -1.28 0.47 -2.97
N VAL A 35 -0.86 1.19 -4.01
CA VAL A 35 -0.36 2.56 -3.89
C VAL A 35 -1.22 3.52 -4.68
N VAL A 36 -1.49 4.69 -4.09
CA VAL A 36 -2.24 5.79 -4.69
C VAL A 36 -1.29 6.95 -4.99
N GLY A 37 -1.35 7.46 -6.22
CA GLY A 37 -0.60 8.64 -6.64
C GLY A 37 -1.32 9.96 -6.33
N LEU A 38 -0.72 11.07 -6.73
CA LEU A 38 -1.24 12.44 -6.47
C LEU A 38 -2.67 12.67 -6.94
N ASN A 39 -3.09 11.98 -8.01
CA ASN A 39 -4.42 12.11 -8.61
C ASN A 39 -5.53 11.38 -7.82
N GLY A 40 -5.19 10.67 -6.73
CA GLY A 40 -6.16 9.93 -5.91
C GLY A 40 -6.59 8.58 -6.50
N TYR A 41 -5.95 8.14 -7.60
CA TYR A 41 -6.15 6.82 -8.19
C TYR A 41 -4.98 5.90 -7.89
N ALA A 42 -5.26 4.59 -7.86
CA ALA A 42 -4.23 3.57 -7.74
C ALA A 42 -3.33 3.54 -8.98
N ILE A 43 -2.02 3.55 -8.77
CA ILE A 43 -1.00 3.49 -9.83
C ILE A 43 -0.68 2.04 -10.20
N SER A 44 0.01 1.84 -11.32
CA SER A 44 0.46 0.51 -11.71
C SER A 44 1.50 -0.03 -10.72
N SER A 45 1.48 -1.34 -10.49
CA SER A 45 2.51 -2.04 -9.70
C SER A 45 3.92 -1.91 -10.29
N ALA A 46 4.09 -1.38 -11.51
CA ALA A 46 5.40 -1.10 -12.10
C ALA A 46 6.01 0.23 -11.59
N ASP A 47 5.19 1.17 -11.11
CA ASP A 47 5.60 2.55 -10.79
C ASP A 47 5.63 2.82 -9.28
N VAL A 48 5.64 1.77 -8.47
CA VAL A 48 5.54 1.83 -7.01
C VAL A 48 6.89 2.16 -6.36
N GLY A 49 6.88 3.06 -5.36
CA GLY A 49 8.04 3.42 -4.55
C GLY A 49 8.53 4.85 -4.73
N GLY A 50 7.81 5.69 -5.47
CA GLY A 50 8.17 7.08 -5.73
C GLY A 50 7.67 8.09 -4.68
N GLU A 51 8.07 9.35 -4.86
CA GLU A 51 7.62 10.49 -4.06
C GLU A 51 6.10 10.72 -4.19
N ASP A 52 5.51 11.33 -3.15
CA ASP A 52 4.08 11.67 -3.08
C ASP A 52 3.09 10.51 -3.27
N GLN A 53 3.60 9.28 -3.20
CA GLN A 53 2.81 8.06 -3.24
C GLN A 53 2.34 7.66 -1.84
N LYS A 54 1.12 7.12 -1.76
CA LYS A 54 0.52 6.68 -0.50
C LYS A 54 0.24 5.19 -0.56
N CYS A 55 0.90 4.42 0.31
CA CYS A 55 0.57 3.01 0.53
C CYS A 55 -0.78 2.92 1.26
N ILE A 56 -1.73 2.20 0.67
CA ILE A 56 -3.07 1.99 1.21
C ILE A 56 -3.24 0.54 1.71
N GLY A 57 -2.39 -0.39 1.27
CA GLY A 57 -2.51 -1.81 1.60
C GLY A 57 -1.73 -2.71 0.63
N ILE A 58 -2.21 -3.93 0.47
CA ILE A 58 -1.73 -4.91 -0.53
C ILE A 58 -2.89 -5.33 -1.43
N TRP A 59 -2.62 -5.54 -2.72
CA TRP A 59 -3.61 -6.03 -3.68
C TRP A 59 -3.98 -7.50 -3.42
N GLU A 60 -5.28 -7.79 -3.38
CA GLU A 60 -5.78 -9.16 -3.18
C GLU A 60 -5.87 -9.95 -4.49
N PHE A 61 -6.08 -9.28 -5.63
CA PHE A 61 -6.25 -9.89 -6.94
C PHE A 61 -5.59 -9.03 -8.02
N ASP A 62 -5.22 -9.67 -9.13
CA ASP A 62 -4.80 -8.96 -10.34
C ASP A 62 -5.98 -8.17 -10.91
N ALA A 63 -5.70 -6.95 -11.37
CA ALA A 63 -6.67 -6.13 -12.09
C ALA A 63 -5.97 -5.21 -13.08
N GLU A 64 -6.70 -4.85 -14.13
CA GLU A 64 -6.22 -3.93 -15.17
C GLU A 64 -7.31 -2.92 -15.47
N ASN A 65 -6.91 -1.67 -15.68
CA ASN A 65 -7.79 -0.63 -16.20
C ASN A 65 -7.40 -0.27 -17.64
N THR A 66 -8.10 -0.82 -18.63
CA THR A 66 -7.89 -0.47 -20.03
C THR A 66 -8.58 0.83 -20.45
N GLY A 67 -9.39 1.42 -19.56
CA GLY A 67 -10.23 2.58 -19.80
C GLY A 67 -9.71 3.87 -19.17
N ALA A 68 -10.61 4.84 -18.98
CA ALA A 68 -10.30 6.10 -18.31
C ALA A 68 -10.07 5.92 -16.79
N ASN A 69 -9.58 6.96 -16.11
CA ASN A 69 -9.33 6.93 -14.67
C ASN A 69 -10.60 6.53 -13.89
N GLY A 70 -10.50 5.45 -13.11
CA GLY A 70 -11.58 4.94 -12.26
C GLY A 70 -12.68 4.15 -12.96
N GLU A 71 -12.47 3.71 -14.21
CA GLU A 71 -13.40 2.79 -14.87
C GLU A 71 -13.25 1.34 -14.38
N ALA A 72 -12.06 0.96 -13.89
CA ALA A 72 -11.82 -0.32 -13.23
C ALA A 72 -11.36 -0.14 -11.77
N PHE A 73 -11.58 -1.20 -10.99
CA PHE A 73 -11.28 -1.23 -9.56
C PHE A 73 -10.43 -2.46 -9.23
N GLY A 74 -9.41 -2.27 -8.40
CA GLY A 74 -8.71 -3.36 -7.72
C GLY A 74 -9.22 -3.52 -6.29
N VAL A 75 -9.03 -4.70 -5.69
CA VAL A 75 -9.39 -4.96 -4.28
C VAL A 75 -8.15 -4.82 -3.41
N VAL A 76 -8.18 -3.86 -2.48
CA VAL A 76 -7.10 -3.63 -1.51
C VAL A 76 -7.44 -4.28 -0.17
N CYS A 77 -6.45 -4.88 0.47
CA CYS A 77 -6.49 -5.31 1.86
C CYS A 77 -5.57 -4.44 2.72
N ARG A 78 -6.06 -3.94 3.87
CA ARG A 78 -5.31 -3.08 4.79
C ARG A 78 -5.60 -3.38 6.27
N ASN A 79 -4.94 -2.68 7.18
CA ASN A 79 -4.99 -2.85 8.64
C ASN A 79 -4.57 -4.27 9.08
N LYS A 80 -3.50 -4.79 8.47
CA LYS A 80 -2.93 -6.12 8.78
C LYS A 80 -1.41 -6.08 8.69
N HIS A 81 -0.78 -7.13 9.21
CA HIS A 81 0.63 -7.39 8.97
C HIS A 81 0.79 -8.16 7.67
N PHE A 82 1.63 -7.65 6.79
CA PHE A 82 1.95 -8.26 5.52
C PHE A 82 3.42 -8.65 5.50
N LEU A 83 3.71 -9.83 4.96
CA LEU A 83 5.05 -10.32 4.79
C LEU A 83 5.60 -9.79 3.45
N VAL A 84 6.66 -8.99 3.50
CA VAL A 84 7.25 -8.33 2.32
C VAL A 84 8.76 -8.50 2.31
N ALA A 85 9.37 -8.41 1.13
CA ALA A 85 10.80 -8.62 0.98
C ALA A 85 11.58 -7.48 1.64
N ASN A 86 12.70 -7.81 2.29
CA ASN A 86 13.62 -6.82 2.85
C ASN A 86 14.68 -6.45 1.82
N SER A 87 15.00 -5.15 1.69
CA SER A 87 16.03 -4.67 0.78
C SER A 87 17.38 -5.30 1.09
N SER A 88 18.11 -5.65 0.03
CA SER A 88 19.50 -6.13 0.16
C SER A 88 20.52 -4.98 0.22
N THR A 89 20.13 -3.79 -0.23
CA THR A 89 21.00 -2.61 -0.30
C THR A 89 20.80 -1.66 0.89
N ASP A 90 19.57 -1.59 1.39
CA ASP A 90 19.17 -0.77 2.53
C ASP A 90 18.25 -1.56 3.49
N PRO A 91 18.77 -2.66 4.09
CA PRO A 91 17.97 -3.58 4.88
C PRO A 91 17.41 -2.93 6.14
N VAL A 92 16.14 -3.21 6.41
CA VAL A 92 15.53 -3.03 7.74
C VAL A 92 16.22 -3.98 8.71
N THR A 93 16.58 -3.48 9.90
CA THR A 93 17.24 -4.27 10.94
C THR A 93 16.35 -4.38 12.18
N GLN A 94 16.79 -5.14 13.18
CA GLN A 94 16.04 -5.30 14.42
C GLN A 94 15.86 -3.97 15.18
N ALA A 95 16.71 -2.98 14.93
CA ALA A 95 16.65 -1.67 15.58
C ALA A 95 15.42 -0.84 15.14
N GLU A 96 14.85 -1.13 13.98
CA GLU A 96 13.74 -0.40 13.39
C GLU A 96 12.38 -0.94 13.85
N LEU A 97 12.33 -1.88 14.81
CA LEU A 97 11.06 -2.44 15.28
C LEU A 97 10.13 -1.32 15.79
N GLY A 98 8.92 -1.25 15.25
CA GLY A 98 7.95 -0.19 15.54
C GLY A 98 8.22 1.14 14.84
N SER A 99 9.22 1.21 13.96
CA SER A 99 9.53 2.41 13.17
C SER A 99 8.90 2.34 11.78
N LEU A 100 8.68 3.52 11.19
CA LEU A 100 8.26 3.63 9.79
C LEU A 100 9.38 3.16 8.86
N ILE A 101 9.00 2.40 7.84
CA ILE A 101 9.87 1.93 6.77
C ILE A 101 9.29 2.31 5.41
N TYR A 102 10.10 2.20 4.37
CA TYR A 102 9.81 2.81 3.07
C TYR A 102 9.70 1.75 1.98
N ILE A 103 8.96 2.06 0.93
CA ILE A 103 8.82 1.22 -0.25
C ILE A 103 10.08 1.39 -1.10
N GLU A 104 10.80 0.29 -1.37
CA GLU A 104 11.89 0.30 -2.35
C GLU A 104 11.36 -0.01 -3.75
N ASP A 105 10.48 -0.99 -3.84
CA ASP A 105 9.78 -1.39 -5.07
C ASP A 105 8.40 -1.99 -4.71
N ASN A 106 7.73 -2.59 -5.69
CA ASN A 106 6.36 -3.11 -5.53
C ASN A 106 6.19 -4.30 -4.57
N GLN A 107 7.28 -4.90 -4.07
CA GLN A 107 7.27 -6.02 -3.12
C GLN A 107 8.36 -5.93 -2.03
N THR A 108 9.27 -4.96 -2.13
CA THR A 108 10.45 -4.80 -1.27
C THR A 108 10.36 -3.52 -0.45
N VAL A 109 10.76 -3.61 0.83
CA VAL A 109 10.87 -2.46 1.74
C VAL A 109 12.32 -2.13 2.08
N ALA A 110 12.56 -0.86 2.34
CA ALA A 110 13.85 -0.29 2.72
C ALA A 110 13.76 0.41 4.07
N LYS A 111 14.91 0.51 4.73
CA LYS A 111 15.06 1.22 6.00
C LYS A 111 14.96 2.75 5.84
N THR A 112 15.50 3.31 4.77
CA THR A 112 15.58 4.77 4.57
C THR A 112 14.66 5.24 3.45
N ASP A 113 14.32 6.53 3.52
CA ASP A 113 13.45 7.23 2.57
C ASP A 113 14.16 7.59 1.25
N GLY A 114 15.40 7.17 1.04
CA GLY A 114 16.15 7.50 -0.16
C GLY A 114 16.36 9.01 -0.36
N ALA A 115 16.53 9.77 0.73
CA ALA A 115 16.59 11.24 0.73
C ALA A 115 15.28 11.92 0.28
N GLY A 116 14.15 11.33 0.68
CA GLY A 116 12.80 11.82 0.40
C GLY A 116 12.16 11.25 -0.86
N THR A 117 12.86 10.38 -1.58
CA THR A 117 12.41 9.81 -2.86
C THR A 117 11.44 8.64 -2.73
N ARG A 118 11.37 8.02 -1.55
CA ARG A 118 10.56 6.82 -1.30
C ARG A 118 9.35 7.11 -0.42
N SER A 119 8.21 6.57 -0.83
CA SER A 119 6.99 6.59 -0.02
C SER A 119 7.07 5.64 1.17
N VAL A 120 6.36 5.98 2.25
CA VAL A 120 6.21 5.13 3.43
C VAL A 120 5.42 3.87 3.08
N ALA A 121 5.95 2.70 3.44
CA ALA A 121 5.27 1.41 3.28
C ALA A 121 4.32 1.13 4.44
N GLY A 122 4.79 1.36 5.67
CA GLY A 122 4.11 0.99 6.91
C GLY A 122 5.08 0.96 8.09
N ILE A 123 4.70 0.22 9.15
CA ILE A 123 5.49 0.07 10.37
C ILE A 123 6.11 -1.33 10.41
N PHE A 124 7.41 -1.43 10.71
CA PHE A 124 8.07 -2.72 10.84
C PHE A 124 7.67 -3.45 12.14
N MET A 125 7.22 -4.71 12.01
CA MET A 125 6.68 -5.52 13.11
C MET A 125 7.50 -6.78 13.42
N GLY A 126 8.64 -6.96 12.77
CA GLY A 126 9.58 -8.05 13.07
C GLY A 126 9.92 -8.90 11.85
N PHE A 127 10.96 -9.72 11.99
CA PHE A 127 11.37 -10.68 10.97
C PHE A 127 10.48 -11.90 10.98
N ASP A 128 10.35 -12.53 9.82
CA ASP A 128 9.74 -13.84 9.74
C ASP A 128 10.74 -14.94 10.12
N THR A 129 10.24 -16.02 10.72
CA THR A 129 11.06 -17.14 11.19
C THR A 129 11.31 -18.20 10.12
N GLU A 130 10.46 -18.26 9.09
CA GLU A 130 10.56 -19.21 7.98
C GLU A 130 11.21 -18.55 6.77
N TYR A 131 10.77 -17.35 6.40
CA TYR A 131 11.28 -16.55 5.29
C TYR A 131 12.25 -15.47 5.79
N THR A 132 13.50 -15.86 6.00
CA THR A 132 14.54 -14.99 6.62
C THR A 132 14.90 -13.74 5.82
N THR A 133 14.50 -13.66 4.54
CA THR A 133 14.65 -12.48 3.68
C THR A 133 13.46 -11.52 3.75
N HIS A 134 12.43 -11.84 4.54
CA HIS A 134 11.19 -11.08 4.61
C HIS A 134 10.92 -10.53 6.01
N VAL A 135 10.10 -9.48 6.03
CA VAL A 135 9.72 -8.74 7.23
C VAL A 135 8.22 -8.56 7.29
N TRP A 136 7.68 -8.59 8.50
CA TRP A 136 6.29 -8.26 8.77
C TRP A 136 6.13 -6.75 8.86
N VAL A 137 5.18 -6.22 8.10
CA VAL A 137 4.91 -4.77 8.03
C VAL A 137 3.44 -4.53 8.26
N GLU A 138 3.12 -3.69 9.25
CA GLU A 138 1.77 -3.20 9.47
C GLU A 138 1.48 -2.08 8.47
N ILE A 139 0.43 -2.27 7.66
CA ILE A 139 -0.05 -1.26 6.70
C ILE A 139 -1.46 -0.86 7.10
N THR A 140 -1.65 0.43 7.43
CA THR A 140 -2.89 1.00 7.98
C THR A 140 -3.60 1.94 7.01
#